data_AF-A0AAU7AWE8-F1
#
_entry.id   AF-A0AAU7AWE8-F1
#
_cell.length_a   1.000
_cell.length_b   1.000
_cell.length_c   1.000
_cell.angle_alpha   90.00
_cell.angle_beta   90.00
_cell.angle_gamma   90.00
#
_symmetry.space_group_name_H-M   'P 1'
#
loop_
_entity.id
_entity.type
_entity.pdbx_description
1 polymer ?
#
loop_
_entity_poly.entity_id
_entity_poly.type
_entity_poly.pdbx_seq_one_letter_code
_entity_poly.pdbx_strand_id
1 'polypeptide(L)'
;MSWYLDTDGRPLLYVAFGDAREWIEKNVLVHAYVSEPRTSVRPAHRATFVEFWELVERAAEDADRDRRLLLMIELYEHVGWTDDVLAYLGPNALELLDAARTELAHSARQIGRWAAP
;
A
#
# COMPACT_ATOMS: atom_id res chain seq x y z
N MET A 1 -5.48 25.15 10.30
CA MET A 1 -4.71 23.94 10.64
C MET A 1 -5.00 22.96 9.52
N SER A 2 -4.03 22.67 8.65
CA SER A 2 -4.27 21.72 7.56
C SER A 2 -3.98 20.32 8.10
N TRP A 3 -4.93 19.42 7.89
CA TRP A 3 -4.95 18.05 8.46
C TRP A 3 -3.95 17.11 7.77
N TYR A 4 -3.05 17.66 6.94
CA TYR A 4 -2.06 16.93 6.16
C TYR A 4 -0.62 17.27 6.57
N LEU A 5 -0.41 18.00 7.68
CA LEU A 5 0.93 18.31 8.22
C LEU A 5 1.08 17.78 9.66
N ASP A 6 2.27 17.31 10.02
CA ASP A 6 2.62 16.93 11.39
C ASP A 6 2.88 18.17 12.28
N THR A 7 3.23 17.93 13.54
CA THR A 7 3.52 19.01 14.51
C THR A 7 4.70 19.90 14.11
N ASP A 8 5.58 19.41 13.23
CA ASP A 8 6.74 20.12 12.70
C ASP A 8 6.46 20.76 11.34
N GLY A 9 5.21 20.73 10.87
CA GLY A 9 4.79 21.31 9.59
C GLY A 9 5.22 20.49 8.37
N ARG A 10 5.65 19.24 8.54
CA ARG A 10 6.00 18.32 7.44
C ARG A 10 4.74 17.59 6.97
N PRO A 11 4.61 17.23 5.68
CA PRO A 11 3.49 16.43 5.22
C PRO A 11 3.32 15.14 6.03
N LEU A 12 2.10 14.88 6.51
CA LEU A 12 1.71 13.58 7.05
C LEU A 12 1.78 12.58 5.90
N LEU A 13 2.93 11.89 5.82
CA LEU A 13 3.23 10.92 4.76
C LEU A 13 2.12 9.88 4.60
N TYR A 14 1.44 9.50 5.69
CA TYR A 14 0.35 8.53 5.67
C TYR A 14 -0.89 8.99 4.89
N VAL A 15 -1.36 10.23 5.11
CA VAL A 15 -2.52 10.76 4.38
C VAL A 15 -2.20 10.89 2.89
N ALA A 16 -1.00 11.37 2.59
CA ALA A 16 -0.51 11.43 1.21
C ALA A 16 -0.37 10.05 0.57
N PHE A 17 -0.16 8.99 1.36
CA PHE A 17 0.02 7.63 0.87
C PHE A 17 -1.28 7.02 0.36
N GLY A 18 -2.35 7.12 1.14
CA GLY A 18 -3.67 6.62 0.74
C GLY A 18 -4.18 7.31 -0.54
N ASP A 19 -4.05 8.64 -0.60
CA ASP A 19 -4.42 9.43 -1.78
C ASP A 19 -3.56 9.08 -3.01
N ALA A 20 -2.25 8.92 -2.82
CA ALA A 20 -1.34 8.51 -3.89
C ALA A 20 -1.67 7.10 -4.39
N ARG A 21 -1.96 6.16 -3.49
CA ARG A 21 -2.36 4.79 -3.84
C ARG A 21 -3.65 4.78 -4.64
N GLU A 22 -4.69 5.49 -4.20
CA GLU A 22 -5.95 5.58 -4.93
C GLU A 22 -5.74 6.18 -6.32
N TRP A 23 -4.86 7.18 -6.44
CA TRP A 23 -4.50 7.73 -7.74
C TRP A 23 -3.75 6.73 -8.62
N ILE A 24 -2.78 5.96 -8.07
CA ILE A 24 -2.06 4.90 -8.77
C ILE A 24 -3.04 3.84 -9.30
N GLU A 25 -3.96 3.37 -8.47
CA GLU A 25 -4.97 2.37 -8.84
C GLU A 25 -5.81 2.85 -10.02
N LYS A 26 -6.28 4.09 -9.99
CA LYS A 26 -7.16 4.66 -11.04
C LYS A 26 -6.42 4.96 -12.34
N ASN A 27 -5.17 5.42 -12.25
CA ASN A 27 -4.50 6.05 -13.39
C ASN A 27 -3.35 5.23 -13.96
N VAL A 28 -2.67 4.45 -13.13
CA VAL A 28 -1.42 3.76 -13.48
C VAL A 28 -1.62 2.27 -13.70
N LEU A 29 -2.60 1.67 -13.04
CA LEU A 29 -2.87 0.25 -13.16
C LEU A 29 -3.88 -0.09 -14.27
N VAL A 30 -3.81 -1.33 -14.73
CA VAL A 30 -4.80 -2.00 -15.57
C VAL A 30 -5.18 -3.31 -14.89
N HIS A 31 -6.46 -3.48 -14.61
CA HIS A 31 -7.00 -4.71 -14.07
C HIS A 31 -7.62 -5.54 -15.20
N ALA A 32 -7.12 -6.75 -15.38
CA ALA A 32 -7.70 -7.73 -16.27
C ALA A 32 -8.59 -8.68 -15.44
N TYR A 33 -9.91 -8.59 -15.61
CA TYR A 33 -10.90 -9.41 -14.91
C TYR A 33 -11.26 -10.67 -15.71
N VAL A 34 -10.25 -11.42 -16.15
CA VAL A 34 -10.42 -12.77 -16.73
C VAL A 34 -10.45 -13.81 -15.59
N SER A 35 -10.37 -15.11 -15.91
CA SER A 35 -10.49 -16.23 -14.96
C SER A 35 -9.61 -16.12 -13.71
N GLU A 36 -8.51 -15.38 -13.79
CA GLU A 36 -7.70 -14.92 -12.67
C GLU A 36 -7.57 -13.39 -12.78
N PRO A 37 -8.04 -12.61 -11.79
CA PRO A 37 -7.78 -11.17 -11.75
C PRO A 37 -6.28 -10.94 -11.76
N ARG A 38 -5.78 -10.16 -12.73
CA ARG A 38 -4.38 -9.75 -12.77
C ARG A 38 -4.28 -8.25 -12.94
N THR A 39 -3.34 -7.67 -12.21
CA THR A 39 -3.03 -6.26 -12.30
C THR A 39 -1.69 -6.06 -12.99
N SER A 40 -1.64 -5.09 -13.89
CA SER A 40 -0.41 -4.71 -14.59
C SER A 40 -0.26 -3.20 -14.65
N VAL A 41 0.97 -2.75 -14.79
CA VAL A 41 1.29 -1.32 -14.88
C VAL A 41 1.17 -0.86 -16.34
N ARG A 42 0.42 0.23 -16.57
CA ARG A 42 0.35 0.88 -17.89
C ARG A 42 1.76 1.27 -18.35
N PRO A 43 2.18 0.93 -19.58
CA PRO A 43 3.55 1.20 -20.03
C PRO A 43 3.99 2.65 -19.87
N ALA A 44 3.11 3.61 -20.16
CA ALA A 44 3.39 5.05 -20.05
C ALA A 44 3.62 5.54 -18.60
N HIS A 45 3.20 4.77 -17.60
CA HIS A 45 3.23 5.16 -16.19
C HIS A 45 4.22 4.34 -15.35
N ARG A 46 5.05 3.50 -15.98
CA ARG A 46 6.04 2.67 -15.26
C ARG A 46 6.99 3.50 -14.39
N ALA A 47 7.46 4.65 -14.87
CA ALA A 47 8.36 5.51 -14.10
C ALA A 47 7.67 6.03 -12.83
N THR A 48 6.46 6.58 -12.97
CA THR A 48 5.63 7.04 -11.83
C THR A 48 5.35 5.91 -10.84
N PHE A 49 5.12 4.69 -11.34
CA PHE A 49 4.90 3.52 -10.48
C PHE A 49 6.16 3.14 -9.69
N VAL A 50 7.34 3.20 -10.31
CA VAL A 50 8.63 2.99 -9.63
C VAL A 50 8.85 4.07 -8.57
N GLU A 51 8.65 5.35 -8.91
CA GLU A 51 8.79 6.48 -7.98
C GLU A 51 7.86 6.35 -6.76
N PHE A 52 6.63 5.86 -6.96
CA PHE A 52 5.72 5.55 -5.87
C PHE A 52 6.33 4.49 -4.93
N TRP A 53 6.81 3.37 -5.46
CA TRP A 53 7.42 2.32 -4.64
C TRP A 53 8.74 2.74 -3.96
N GLU A 54 9.53 3.62 -4.57
CA GLU A 54 10.69 4.24 -3.91
C GLU A 54 10.29 5.17 -2.76
N LEU A 55 9.15 5.87 -2.87
CA LEU A 55 8.59 6.62 -1.76
C LEU A 55 8.15 5.69 -0.63
N VAL A 56 7.47 4.58 -0.97
CA VAL A 56 7.05 3.56 0.00
C VAL A 56 8.25 2.97 0.74
N GLU A 57 9.30 2.61 0.01
CA GLU A 57 10.51 2.01 0.56
C GLU A 57 11.20 2.93 1.57
N ARG A 58 11.36 4.21 1.22
CA ARG A 58 11.92 5.21 2.14
C ARG A 58 11.04 5.44 3.37
N ALA A 59 9.72 5.43 3.17
CA ALA A 59 8.79 5.54 4.29
C ALA A 59 8.88 4.32 5.23
N ALA A 60 9.15 3.14 4.70
CA ALA A 60 9.32 1.90 5.46
C ALA A 60 10.65 1.84 6.24
N GLU A 61 11.74 2.32 5.64
CA GLU A 61 13.09 2.33 6.25
C GLU A 61 13.12 3.10 7.58
N ASP A 62 12.51 4.28 7.62
CA ASP A 62 12.52 5.18 8.78
C ASP A 62 11.26 5.07 9.66
N ALA A 63 10.43 4.05 9.46
CA ALA A 63 9.14 3.94 10.14
C ALA A 63 9.29 3.57 11.63
N ASP A 64 8.76 4.43 12.51
CA ASP A 64 8.46 4.05 13.89
C ASP A 64 7.33 3.02 13.96
N ARG A 65 7.05 2.49 15.16
CA ARG A 65 6.05 1.42 15.35
C ARG A 65 4.68 1.76 14.76
N ASP A 66 4.21 2.98 14.97
CA ASP A 66 2.86 3.38 14.55
C ASP A 66 2.82 3.57 13.03
N ARG A 67 3.86 4.17 12.44
CA ARG A 67 4.00 4.28 10.98
C ARG A 67 4.14 2.93 10.30
N ARG A 68 4.84 1.97 10.90
CA ARG A 68 4.93 0.59 10.40
C ARG A 68 3.55 -0.05 10.31
N LEU A 69 2.75 0.04 11.37
CA LEU A 69 1.39 -0.49 11.38
C LEU A 69 0.51 0.14 10.29
N LEU A 70 0.61 1.46 10.11
CA LEU A 70 -0.13 2.17 9.08
C LEU A 70 0.30 1.77 7.66
N LEU A 71 1.60 1.64 7.40
CA LEU A 71 2.12 1.14 6.12
C LEU A 71 1.70 -0.31 5.88
N MET A 72 1.68 -1.16 6.92
CA MET A 72 1.18 -2.53 6.82
C MET A 72 -0.29 -2.56 6.38
N ILE A 73 -1.14 -1.69 6.92
CA ILE A 73 -2.54 -1.55 6.51
C ILE A 73 -2.61 -1.15 5.03
N GLU A 74 -1.88 -0.12 4.60
CA GLU A 74 -1.93 0.35 3.21
C GLU A 74 -1.31 -0.62 2.20
N LEU A 75 -0.39 -1.50 2.61
CA LEU A 75 0.20 -2.51 1.74
C LEU A 75 -0.68 -3.77 1.60
N TYR A 76 -1.47 -4.07 2.64
CA TYR A 76 -2.16 -5.34 2.79
C TYR A 76 -3.69 -5.25 2.73
N GLU A 77 -4.31 -4.31 3.44
CA GLU A 77 -5.77 -4.20 3.48
C GLU A 77 -6.31 -3.61 2.18
N HIS A 78 -7.19 -4.37 1.52
CA HIS A 78 -7.89 -3.98 0.29
C HIS A 78 -7.01 -3.76 -0.96
N VAL A 79 -5.73 -4.13 -0.93
CA VAL A 79 -4.82 -3.98 -2.07
C VAL A 79 -4.56 -5.33 -2.74
N GLY A 80 -5.59 -5.86 -3.40
CA GLY A 80 -5.54 -7.17 -4.08
C GLY A 80 -4.54 -7.25 -5.25
N TRP A 81 -3.90 -6.13 -5.61
CA TRP A 81 -2.93 -6.06 -6.69
C TRP A 81 -1.47 -5.99 -6.22
N THR A 82 -1.20 -5.78 -4.93
CA THR A 82 0.19 -5.71 -4.41
C THR A 82 0.95 -6.99 -4.74
N ASP A 83 0.28 -8.14 -4.67
CA ASP A 83 0.84 -9.45 -5.00
C ASP A 83 1.24 -9.58 -6.48
N ASP A 84 0.55 -8.88 -7.38
CA ASP A 84 0.85 -8.88 -8.81
C ASP A 84 2.07 -8.00 -9.16
N VAL A 85 2.52 -7.16 -8.23
CA VAL A 85 3.56 -6.15 -8.45
C VAL A 85 4.73 -6.25 -7.47
N LEU A 86 4.90 -7.40 -6.80
CA LEU A 86 5.97 -7.65 -5.83
C LEU A 86 7.37 -7.29 -6.36
N ALA A 87 7.59 -7.41 -7.66
CA ALA A 87 8.86 -7.06 -8.30
C ALA A 87 9.25 -5.57 -8.20
N TYR A 88 8.31 -4.69 -7.81
CA TYR A 88 8.57 -3.26 -7.61
C TYR A 88 8.81 -2.89 -6.14
N LEU A 89 8.53 -3.80 -5.21
CA LEU A 89 8.73 -3.54 -3.78
C LEU A 89 10.22 -3.63 -3.45
N GLY A 90 10.70 -2.64 -2.71
CA GLY A 90 11.99 -2.74 -2.04
C GLY A 90 11.94 -3.68 -0.82
N PRO A 91 13.11 -4.02 -0.23
CA PRO A 91 13.19 -4.98 0.86
C PRO A 91 12.41 -4.56 2.11
N ASN A 92 12.40 -3.29 2.49
CA ASN A 92 11.70 -2.83 3.69
C ASN A 92 10.18 -2.87 3.50
N ALA A 93 9.69 -2.44 2.33
CA ALA A 93 8.27 -2.54 1.98
C ALA A 93 7.82 -4.01 1.90
N LEU A 94 8.67 -4.91 1.37
CA LEU A 94 8.38 -6.34 1.33
C LEU A 94 8.30 -6.95 2.73
N GLU A 95 9.23 -6.61 3.62
CA GLU A 95 9.20 -7.04 5.02
C GLU A 95 7.90 -6.61 5.72
N LEU A 96 7.47 -5.36 5.51
CA LEU A 96 6.21 -4.87 6.06
C LEU A 96 4.99 -5.60 5.48
N LEU A 97 4.98 -5.90 4.17
CA LEU A 97 3.90 -6.68 3.57
C LEU A 97 3.84 -8.10 4.15
N ASP A 98 4.98 -8.76 4.36
CA ASP A 98 5.03 -10.10 4.96
C ASP A 98 4.64 -10.10 6.44
N ALA A 99 5.07 -9.07 7.19
CA ALA A 99 4.59 -8.83 8.55
C ALA A 99 3.08 -8.61 8.56
N ALA A 100 2.54 -7.80 7.64
CA ALA A 100 1.11 -7.53 7.52
C ALA A 100 0.30 -8.80 7.22
N ARG A 101 0.78 -9.65 6.30
CA ARG A 101 0.19 -10.97 6.00
C ARG A 101 0.16 -11.90 7.20
N THR A 102 1.06 -11.71 8.16
CA THR A 102 1.10 -12.53 9.39
C THR A 102 0.22 -11.92 10.48
N GLU A 103 0.37 -10.62 10.71
CA GLU A 103 -0.20 -9.89 11.84
C GLU A 103 -1.64 -9.42 11.57
N LEU A 104 -1.89 -8.84 10.39
CA LEU A 104 -3.19 -8.30 10.01
C LEU A 104 -4.13 -9.37 9.46
N ALA A 105 -3.62 -10.46 8.85
CA ALA A 105 -4.47 -11.57 8.42
C ALA A 105 -5.26 -12.19 9.57
N HIS A 106 -4.71 -12.16 10.79
CA HIS A 106 -5.43 -12.59 11.99
C HIS A 106 -6.61 -11.66 12.29
N SER A 107 -6.40 -10.34 12.19
CA SER A 107 -7.41 -9.30 12.41
C SER A 107 -8.47 -9.25 11.32
N ALA A 108 -8.09 -9.37 10.04
CA ALA A 108 -9.01 -9.44 8.90
C ALA A 108 -9.94 -10.66 8.98
N ARG A 109 -9.46 -11.81 9.48
CA ARG A 109 -10.29 -12.98 9.80
C ARG A 109 -11.30 -12.73 10.93
N GLN A 110 -10.98 -11.83 11.86
CA GLN A 110 -11.89 -11.47 12.96
C GLN A 110 -12.95 -10.45 12.52
N ILE A 111 -12.60 -9.51 11.64
CA ILE A 111 -13.54 -8.53 11.06
C ILE A 111 -14.47 -9.21 10.03
N GLY A 112 -13.97 -10.17 9.25
CA GLY A 112 -14.76 -10.98 8.31
C GLY A 112 -15.83 -11.88 8.96
N ARG A 113 -15.82 -12.05 10.29
CA ARG A 113 -16.90 -12.75 11.03
C ARG A 113 -18.14 -11.89 11.26
N TRP A 114 -18.11 -10.59 10.95
CA TRP A 114 -19.29 -9.72 10.99
C TRP A 114 -20.06 -9.68 9.66
N ALA A 115 -19.61 -10.41 8.64
CA ALA A 115 -20.26 -10.51 7.34
C ALA A 115 -20.51 -11.97 6.88
N ALA A 116 -20.82 -12.86 7.83
CA ALA A 116 -21.48 -14.12 7.49
C ALA A 116 -23.01 -13.91 7.66
N PRO A 117 -23.83 -14.11 6.62
CA PRO A 117 -25.27 -14.27 6.79
C PRO A 117 -25.61 -15.55 7.59
#